data_AF-A0A8S1V8Z5-F1
#
_entry.id   AF-A0A8S1V8Z5-F1
#
_cell.length_a   1.000
_cell.length_b   1.000
_cell.length_c   1.000
_cell.angle_alpha   90.00
_cell.angle_beta   90.00
_cell.angle_gamma   90.00
#
_symmetry.space_group_name_H-M   'P 1'
#
loop_
_entity.id
_entity.type
_entity.pdbx_description
1 polymer ?
#
loop_
_entity_poly.entity_id
_entity_poly.type
_entity_poly.pdbx_seq_one_letter_code
_entity_poly.pdbx_strand_id
1 'polypeptide(L)'
;MHCHLLEDPQINNNDQPKKIKKKNKYDYHRKKRRSSDASNTKKLGQKFTSEEDKLILQLVLNVGPKFQKIHKHFPGKTLAMVKNRYYKYLRYRWEVLGQNYKHLSVQQDSYENLCEQQKIISDQLDEEKSNLITQIISHTKLLSNARMFVEYLVEQLL
;
A
#
# COMPACT_ATOMS: atom_id res chain seq x y z
N MET A 1 72.89 -12.41 57.32
CA MET A 1 71.86 -11.86 58.22
C MET A 1 71.07 -10.82 57.44
N HIS A 2 69.77 -10.81 57.68
CA HIS A 2 68.73 -9.98 57.07
C HIS A 2 68.86 -8.49 57.45
N CYS A 3 68.09 -7.64 56.75
CA CYS A 3 67.69 -6.23 57.00
C CYS A 3 68.20 -5.26 55.91
N HIS A 4 67.32 -4.80 55.00
CA HIS A 4 66.44 -3.61 55.09
C HIS A 4 67.25 -2.30 54.99
N LEU A 5 66.90 -1.24 54.25
CA LEU A 5 65.74 -0.81 53.46
C LEU A 5 66.20 0.55 52.87
N LEU A 6 65.95 0.86 51.60
CA LEU A 6 65.76 2.23 51.12
C LEU A 6 64.75 2.16 49.96
N GLU A 7 63.59 2.77 50.17
CA GLU A 7 62.45 2.85 49.26
C GLU A 7 62.67 3.89 48.16
N ASP A 8 62.05 3.68 46.99
CA ASP A 8 61.84 4.68 45.94
C ASP A 8 60.76 4.17 44.94
N PRO A 9 60.13 5.00 44.09
CA PRO A 9 58.78 5.53 44.31
C PRO A 9 57.68 4.92 43.40
N GLN A 10 56.43 5.09 43.82
CA GLN A 10 55.21 4.64 43.15
C GLN A 10 54.99 5.28 41.75
N ILE A 11 54.92 4.46 40.69
CA ILE A 11 54.37 4.84 39.38
C ILE A 11 53.25 3.86 39.00
N ASN A 12 52.03 4.39 38.99
CA ASN A 12 50.77 3.73 38.67
C ASN A 12 50.57 3.70 37.14
N ASN A 13 50.56 2.50 36.55
CA ASN A 13 50.32 2.26 35.13
C ASN A 13 48.82 2.05 34.87
N ASN A 14 48.17 2.97 34.16
CA ASN A 14 46.83 2.77 33.61
C ASN A 14 46.59 3.57 32.32
N ASP A 15 47.34 3.24 31.27
CA ASP A 15 47.01 3.65 29.90
C ASP A 15 46.21 2.53 29.20
N GLN A 16 44.89 2.75 29.07
CA GLN A 16 44.02 1.88 28.27
C GLN A 16 44.00 2.31 26.80
N PRO A 17 44.34 1.44 25.84
CA PRO A 17 44.13 1.72 24.43
C PRO A 17 42.64 1.65 24.05
N LYS A 18 42.13 2.75 23.48
CA LYS A 18 40.75 2.92 22.98
C LYS A 18 40.44 1.89 21.88
N LYS A 19 39.66 0.85 22.21
CA LYS A 19 39.17 -0.15 21.24
C LYS A 19 38.16 0.49 20.27
N ILE A 20 38.57 0.62 19.02
CA ILE A 20 37.74 1.01 17.87
C ILE A 20 36.62 -0.02 17.69
N LYS A 21 35.37 0.35 17.99
CA LYS A 21 34.19 -0.48 17.71
C LYS A 21 33.85 -0.39 16.21
N LYS A 22 34.31 -1.35 15.41
CA LYS A 22 33.78 -1.56 14.05
C LYS A 22 32.28 -1.86 14.15
N LYS A 23 31.43 -0.96 13.63
CA LYS A 23 29.99 -1.18 13.49
C LYS A 23 29.78 -2.30 12.47
N ASN A 24 29.42 -3.50 12.93
CA ASN A 24 29.05 -4.59 12.05
C ASN A 24 27.68 -4.32 11.42
N LYS A 25 27.70 -4.35 10.08
CA LYS A 25 26.67 -4.13 9.08
C LYS A 25 25.61 -5.24 9.16
N TYR A 26 24.40 -4.86 9.59
CA TYR A 26 23.14 -5.64 9.59
C TYR A 26 23.23 -7.13 9.99
N ASP A 27 23.10 -7.39 11.28
CA ASP A 27 22.81 -8.74 11.79
C ASP A 27 21.31 -9.05 11.64
N TYR A 28 20.94 -9.63 10.51
CA TYR A 28 19.57 -10.07 10.19
C TYR A 28 19.09 -11.24 11.08
N HIS A 29 19.96 -11.86 11.88
CA HIS A 29 19.66 -13.10 12.58
C HIS A 29 19.32 -12.95 14.08
N ARG A 30 19.38 -11.74 14.64
CA ARG A 30 19.08 -11.52 16.08
C ARG A 30 17.63 -11.82 16.50
N LYS A 31 16.69 -12.00 15.55
CA LYS A 31 15.27 -12.24 15.84
C LYS A 31 14.89 -13.69 16.20
N LYS A 32 15.80 -14.67 16.10
CA LYS A 32 15.46 -16.10 16.33
C LYS A 32 15.54 -16.58 17.79
N ARG A 33 15.72 -15.67 18.77
CA ARG A 33 15.71 -15.98 20.21
C ARG A 33 14.55 -15.34 20.99
N ARG A 34 13.44 -15.03 20.32
CA ARG A 34 12.22 -14.64 21.02
C ARG A 34 11.44 -15.90 21.43
N SER A 35 11.65 -16.29 22.68
CA SER A 35 10.80 -17.16 23.50
C SER A 35 10.76 -18.63 23.09
N SER A 36 11.61 -19.43 23.75
CA SER A 36 11.49 -20.87 23.90
C SER A 36 10.50 -21.29 25.00
N ASP A 37 9.65 -20.37 25.50
CA ASP A 37 8.69 -20.59 26.60
C ASP A 37 7.24 -20.16 26.26
N ALA A 38 6.90 -20.05 24.97
CA ALA A 38 5.52 -19.86 24.55
C ALA A 38 4.92 -21.23 24.20
N SER A 39 4.23 -21.82 25.19
CA SER A 39 3.29 -22.93 25.10
C SER A 39 2.98 -23.41 23.67
N ASN A 40 3.40 -24.63 23.39
CA ASN A 40 3.19 -25.40 22.17
C ASN A 40 1.69 -25.71 21.93
N THR A 41 0.88 -24.70 21.58
CA THR A 41 -0.36 -24.94 20.86
C THR A 41 -0.04 -24.83 19.38
N LYS A 42 0.37 -25.95 18.78
CA LYS A 42 0.41 -26.14 17.32
C LYS A 42 -0.88 -25.53 16.74
N LYS A 43 -0.74 -24.39 16.06
CA LYS A 43 -1.84 -23.70 15.37
C LYS A 43 -2.37 -24.64 14.29
N LEU A 44 -3.35 -25.46 14.64
CA LEU A 44 -4.23 -26.11 13.67
C LEU A 44 -4.79 -24.97 12.81
N GLY A 45 -4.50 -25.00 11.51
CA GLY A 45 -4.82 -23.92 10.59
C GLY A 45 -6.31 -23.63 10.63
N GLN A 46 -6.73 -22.65 11.43
CA GLN A 46 -8.13 -22.30 11.57
C GLN A 46 -8.57 -21.60 10.30
N LYS A 47 -9.12 -22.39 9.38
CA LYS A 47 -9.88 -21.91 8.22
C LYS A 47 -11.00 -20.99 8.71
N PHE A 48 -11.28 -19.95 7.92
CA PHE A 48 -12.40 -19.07 8.20
C PHE A 48 -13.70 -19.72 7.76
N THR A 49 -14.72 -19.69 8.61
CA THR A 49 -16.07 -20.15 8.25
C THR A 49 -16.85 -19.05 7.54
N SER A 50 -17.96 -19.40 6.90
CA SER A 50 -18.83 -18.44 6.24
C SER A 50 -19.47 -17.46 7.21
N GLU A 51 -19.76 -17.89 8.44
CA GLU A 51 -20.27 -17.04 9.52
C GLU A 51 -19.20 -16.03 9.96
N GLU A 52 -17.96 -16.49 10.10
CA GLU A 52 -16.84 -15.60 10.42
C GLU A 52 -16.63 -14.55 9.31
N ASP A 53 -16.72 -14.94 8.04
CA ASP A 53 -16.59 -14.01 6.91
C ASP A 53 -17.70 -12.96 6.91
N LYS A 54 -18.95 -13.37 7.16
CA LYS A 54 -20.08 -12.44 7.32
C LYS A 54 -19.83 -11.48 8.48
N LEU A 55 -19.35 -11.97 9.61
CA LEU A 55 -19.06 -11.14 10.77
C LEU A 55 -17.94 -10.13 10.48
N ILE A 56 -16.88 -10.53 9.77
CA ILE A 56 -15.82 -9.60 9.35
C ILE A 56 -16.42 -8.48 8.50
N LEU A 57 -17.22 -8.81 7.49
CA LEU A 57 -17.83 -7.83 6.60
C LEU A 57 -18.79 -6.89 7.33
N GLN A 58 -19.64 -7.41 8.23
CA GLN A 58 -20.54 -6.59 9.05
C GLN A 58 -19.76 -5.61 9.93
N LEU A 59 -18.71 -6.09 10.60
CA LEU A 59 -17.90 -5.22 11.46
C LEU A 59 -17.16 -4.17 10.64
N VAL A 60 -16.63 -4.51 9.46
CA VAL A 60 -16.00 -3.52 8.57
C VAL A 60 -17.03 -2.49 8.08
N LEU A 61 -18.25 -2.90 7.77
CA LEU A 61 -19.32 -1.99 7.37
C LEU A 61 -19.68 -1.01 8.50
N ASN A 62 -19.76 -1.51 9.74
CA ASN A 62 -20.21 -0.73 10.89
C ASN A 62 -19.13 0.19 11.47
N VAL A 63 -17.86 -0.28 11.58
CA VAL A 63 -16.78 0.47 12.25
C VAL A 63 -15.64 0.90 11.33
N GLY A 64 -15.68 0.50 10.05
CA GLY A 64 -14.59 0.66 9.08
C GLY A 64 -13.49 -0.41 9.25
N PRO A 65 -12.38 -0.32 8.49
CA PRO A 65 -11.28 -1.29 8.50
C PRO A 65 -10.39 -1.21 9.77
N LYS A 66 -10.99 -1.03 10.95
CA LYS A 66 -10.33 -0.94 12.25
C LYS A 66 -10.07 -2.35 12.81
N PHE A 67 -9.19 -3.11 12.16
CA PHE A 67 -8.96 -4.53 12.49
C PHE A 67 -8.54 -4.78 13.95
N GLN A 68 -7.90 -3.82 14.61
CA GLN A 68 -7.58 -3.85 16.05
C GLN A 68 -8.82 -3.99 16.95
N LYS A 69 -9.96 -3.46 16.52
CA LYS A 69 -11.25 -3.63 17.22
C LYS A 69 -11.93 -4.92 16.76
N ILE A 70 -11.95 -5.15 15.44
CA ILE A 70 -12.63 -6.29 14.81
C ILE A 70 -12.09 -7.63 15.30
N HIS A 71 -10.77 -7.81 15.40
CA HIS A 71 -10.18 -9.12 15.71
C HIS A 71 -10.54 -9.64 17.11
N LYS A 72 -10.97 -8.75 18.03
CA LYS A 72 -11.39 -9.12 19.38
C LYS A 72 -12.63 -10.01 19.38
N HIS A 73 -13.40 -10.01 18.30
CA HIS A 73 -14.58 -10.84 18.12
C HIS A 73 -14.26 -12.26 17.60
N PHE A 74 -13.00 -12.58 17.30
CA PHE A 74 -12.58 -13.85 16.70
C PHE A 74 -11.60 -14.60 17.61
N PRO A 75 -12.10 -15.40 18.58
CA PRO A 75 -11.24 -16.18 19.47
C PRO A 75 -10.39 -17.16 18.65
N GLY A 76 -9.11 -17.28 18.98
CA GLY A 76 -8.18 -18.17 18.26
C GLY A 76 -7.68 -17.62 16.91
N LYS A 77 -8.21 -16.50 16.41
CA LYS A 77 -7.68 -15.81 15.22
C LYS A 77 -6.82 -14.63 15.64
N THR A 78 -5.66 -14.51 15.01
CA THR A 78 -4.81 -13.33 15.20
C THR A 78 -5.33 -12.17 14.37
N LEU A 79 -5.03 -10.94 14.78
CA LEU A 79 -5.28 -9.71 14.00
C LEU A 79 -4.82 -9.85 12.53
N ALA A 80 -3.63 -10.40 12.32
CA ALA A 80 -3.06 -10.59 10.98
C ALA A 80 -3.90 -11.55 10.14
N MET A 81 -4.48 -12.60 10.73
CA MET A 81 -5.36 -13.54 10.03
C MET A 81 -6.64 -12.86 9.57
N VAL A 82 -7.29 -12.08 10.44
CA VAL A 82 -8.53 -11.35 10.11
C VAL A 82 -8.28 -10.30 9.03
N LYS A 83 -7.19 -9.54 9.18
CA LYS A 83 -6.77 -8.56 8.17
C LYS A 83 -6.52 -9.22 6.81
N ASN A 84 -5.74 -10.30 6.79
CA ASN A 84 -5.45 -11.04 5.57
C ASN A 84 -6.71 -11.65 4.96
N ARG A 85 -7.62 -12.17 5.79
CA ARG A 85 -8.90 -12.71 5.31
C ARG A 85 -9.70 -11.65 4.58
N TYR A 86 -9.82 -10.46 5.18
CA TYR A 86 -10.52 -9.35 4.55
C TYR A 86 -9.89 -8.94 3.21
N TYR A 87 -8.61 -8.56 3.20
CA TYR A 87 -7.99 -8.02 1.98
C TYR A 87 -7.82 -9.04 0.86
N LYS A 88 -7.58 -10.32 1.17
CA LYS A 88 -7.40 -11.35 0.14
C LYS A 88 -8.70 -11.94 -0.37
N TYR A 89 -9.73 -12.03 0.46
CA TYR A 89 -10.92 -12.81 0.12
C TYR A 89 -12.24 -12.03 0.23
N LEU A 90 -12.36 -11.01 1.09
CA LEU A 90 -13.67 -10.40 1.39
C LEU A 90 -13.85 -8.98 0.87
N ARG A 91 -12.77 -8.21 0.65
CA ARG A 91 -12.82 -6.79 0.30
C ARG A 91 -13.74 -6.47 -0.88
N TYR A 92 -13.84 -7.39 -1.83
CA TYR A 92 -14.65 -7.25 -3.04
C TYR A 92 -15.79 -8.27 -3.12
N ARG A 93 -16.04 -9.02 -2.04
CA ARG A 93 -17.02 -10.10 -2.00
C ARG A 93 -18.16 -9.78 -1.05
N TRP A 94 -18.83 -8.66 -1.31
CA TRP A 94 -19.93 -8.19 -0.48
C TRP A 94 -21.20 -9.03 -0.64
N GLU A 95 -21.29 -9.85 -1.70
CA GLU A 95 -22.36 -10.82 -1.89
C GLU A 95 -22.46 -11.84 -0.75
N VAL A 96 -21.39 -12.03 0.02
CA VAL A 96 -21.37 -12.88 1.23
C VAL A 96 -22.36 -12.39 2.30
N LEU A 97 -22.64 -11.08 2.36
CA LEU A 97 -23.67 -10.52 3.24
C LEU A 97 -25.10 -10.59 2.66
N GLY A 98 -25.23 -10.79 1.36
CA GLY A 98 -26.50 -10.82 0.63
C GLY A 98 -26.48 -9.96 -0.64
N GLN A 99 -27.45 -10.18 -1.53
CA GLN A 99 -27.52 -9.53 -2.84
C GLN A 99 -27.62 -8.00 -2.76
N ASN A 100 -28.24 -7.47 -1.70
CA ASN A 100 -28.39 -6.03 -1.48
C ASN A 100 -27.05 -5.29 -1.35
N TYR A 101 -25.98 -5.99 -0.98
CA TYR A 101 -24.64 -5.41 -0.78
C TYR A 101 -23.73 -5.57 -2.00
N LYS A 102 -24.21 -6.22 -3.08
CA LYS A 102 -23.41 -6.45 -4.29
C LYS A 102 -22.88 -5.14 -4.90
N HIS A 103 -23.59 -4.03 -4.76
CA HIS A 103 -23.12 -2.74 -5.26
C HIS A 103 -21.84 -2.22 -4.55
N LEU A 104 -21.54 -2.69 -3.32
CA LEU A 104 -20.31 -2.32 -2.62
C LEU A 104 -19.08 -3.07 -3.12
N SER A 105 -19.24 -4.10 -3.95
CA SER A 105 -18.08 -4.72 -4.62
C SER A 105 -17.58 -3.77 -5.70
N VAL A 106 -16.63 -2.91 -5.34
CA VAL A 106 -15.82 -2.19 -6.31
C VAL A 106 -15.12 -3.26 -7.15
N GLN A 107 -15.54 -3.40 -8.40
CA GLN A 107 -14.80 -4.20 -9.37
C GLN A 107 -13.41 -3.58 -9.49
N GLN A 108 -12.39 -4.40 -9.32
CA GLN A 108 -11.06 -4.02 -9.73
C GLN A 108 -11.11 -4.08 -11.26
N ASP A 109 -11.50 -2.98 -11.91
CA ASP A 109 -11.33 -2.90 -13.36
C ASP A 109 -9.87 -3.24 -13.64
N SER A 110 -9.66 -4.21 -14.53
CA SER A 110 -8.31 -4.49 -14.97
C SER A 110 -7.72 -3.20 -15.52
N TYR A 111 -6.42 -3.02 -15.34
CA TYR A 111 -5.73 -1.87 -15.93
C TYR A 111 -6.01 -1.75 -17.45
N GLU A 112 -6.21 -2.89 -18.11
CA GLU A 112 -6.65 -2.99 -19.51
C GLU A 112 -8.02 -2.35 -19.73
N ASN A 113 -9.05 -2.67 -18.92
CA ASN A 113 -10.38 -2.08 -19.06
C ASN A 113 -10.36 -0.56 -18.85
N LEU A 114 -9.60 -0.07 -17.87
CA LEU A 114 -9.46 1.37 -17.63
C LEU A 114 -8.77 2.08 -18.80
N CYS A 115 -7.72 1.46 -19.35
CA CYS A 115 -6.99 2.00 -20.50
C CYS A 115 -7.89 2.05 -21.75
N GLU A 116 -8.71 1.01 -21.96
CA GLU A 116 -9.62 0.92 -23.10
C GLU A 116 -10.76 1.95 -23.01
N GLN A 117 -11.35 2.13 -21.81
CA GLN A 117 -12.30 3.21 -21.56
C GLN A 117 -11.68 4.59 -21.79
N GLN A 118 -10.44 4.79 -21.32
CA GLN A 118 -9.75 6.06 -21.50
C GLN A 118 -9.43 6.35 -22.97
N LYS A 119 -9.08 5.32 -23.74
CA LYS A 119 -8.87 5.44 -25.18
C LYS A 119 -10.15 5.83 -25.91
N ILE A 120 -11.28 5.17 -25.60
CA ILE A 120 -12.58 5.49 -26.21
C ILE A 120 -12.95 6.97 -25.96
N ILE A 121 -12.76 7.45 -24.73
CA ILE A 121 -13.03 8.86 -24.39
C ILE A 121 -12.10 9.80 -25.15
N SER A 122 -10.82 9.47 -25.29
CA SER A 122 -9.87 10.28 -26.06
C SER A 122 -10.28 10.35 -27.53
N ASP A 123 -10.60 9.21 -28.15
CA ASP A 123 -11.00 9.14 -29.56
C ASP A 123 -12.29 9.95 -29.81
N GLN A 124 -13.26 9.88 -28.89
CA GLN A 124 -14.49 10.69 -28.94
C GLN A 124 -14.20 12.18 -28.84
N LEU A 125 -13.31 12.59 -27.94
CA LEU A 125 -12.95 13.99 -27.75
C LEU A 125 -12.22 14.56 -28.97
N ASP A 126 -11.36 13.76 -29.59
CA ASP A 126 -10.65 14.13 -30.82
C ASP A 126 -11.61 14.28 -32.01
N GLU A 127 -12.62 13.41 -32.11
CA GLU A 127 -13.68 13.52 -33.12
C GLU A 127 -14.51 14.80 -32.92
N GLU A 128 -14.95 15.10 -31.69
CA GLU A 128 -15.66 16.34 -31.38
C GLU A 128 -14.83 17.58 -31.69
N LYS A 129 -13.53 17.57 -31.35
CA LYS A 129 -12.59 18.65 -31.68
C LYS A 129 -12.50 18.87 -33.19
N SER A 130 -12.33 17.80 -33.97
CA SER A 130 -12.23 17.87 -35.44
C SER A 130 -13.51 18.43 -36.08
N ASN A 131 -14.67 18.00 -35.58
CA ASN A 131 -15.96 18.49 -36.04
C ASN A 131 -16.13 19.99 -35.77
N LEU A 132 -15.73 20.45 -34.58
CA LEU A 132 -15.79 21.86 -34.21
C LEU A 132 -14.87 22.72 -35.11
N ILE A 133 -13.64 22.26 -35.36
CA ILE A 133 -12.69 22.92 -36.27
C ILE A 133 -13.29 23.03 -37.68
N THR A 134 -13.83 21.93 -38.20
CA THR A 134 -14.45 21.89 -39.52
C THR A 134 -15.64 22.85 -39.61
N GLN A 135 -16.48 22.90 -38.58
CA GLN A 135 -17.58 23.84 -38.48
C GLN A 135 -17.10 25.30 -38.52
N ILE A 136 -16.11 25.67 -37.71
CA ILE A 136 -15.55 27.03 -37.69
C ILE A 136 -14.98 27.41 -39.05
N ILE A 137 -14.17 26.54 -39.67
CA ILE A 137 -13.57 26.78 -40.99
C ILE A 137 -14.67 26.99 -42.05
N SER A 138 -15.75 26.20 -42.00
CA SER A 138 -16.86 26.34 -42.95
C SER A 138 -17.56 27.70 -42.86
N HIS A 139 -17.75 28.22 -41.66
CA HIS A 139 -18.38 29.53 -41.42
C HIS A 139 -17.45 30.69 -41.85
N THR A 140 -16.13 30.50 -41.80
CA THR A 140 -15.15 31.55 -42.15
C THR A 140 -14.77 31.58 -43.64
N LYS A 141 -15.24 30.61 -44.44
CA LYS A 141 -14.98 30.56 -45.91
C LYS A 141 -15.43 31.81 -46.68
N LEU A 142 -16.34 32.61 -46.12
CA LEU A 142 -16.92 33.80 -46.76
C LEU A 142 -16.05 35.06 -46.65
N LEU A 143 -15.00 35.07 -45.80
CA LEU A 143 -14.09 36.19 -45.62
C LEU A 143 -12.62 35.71 -45.66
N SER A 144 -11.88 36.08 -46.70
CA SER A 144 -10.51 35.58 -46.96
C SER A 144 -9.50 35.95 -45.86
N ASN A 145 -9.63 37.15 -45.28
CA ASN A 145 -8.81 37.59 -44.15
C ASN A 145 -9.11 36.77 -42.89
N ALA A 146 -10.39 36.60 -42.55
CA ALA A 146 -10.80 35.80 -41.39
C ALA A 146 -10.36 34.34 -41.51
N ARG A 147 -10.42 33.77 -42.72
CA ARG A 147 -9.94 32.41 -43.00
C ARG A 147 -8.45 32.24 -42.70
N MET A 148 -7.59 33.15 -43.18
CA MET A 148 -6.15 33.09 -42.95
C MET A 148 -5.79 33.14 -41.45
N PHE A 149 -6.50 33.97 -40.67
CA PHE A 149 -6.28 34.04 -39.22
C PHE A 149 -6.74 32.77 -38.49
N VAL A 150 -7.86 32.18 -38.91
CA VAL A 150 -8.37 30.94 -38.31
C VAL A 150 -7.45 29.75 -38.62
N GLU A 151 -6.97 29.62 -39.86
CA GLU A 151 -6.01 28.56 -40.23
C GLU A 151 -4.71 28.68 -39.40
N TYR A 152 -4.17 29.90 -39.21
CA TYR A 152 -3.00 30.14 -38.36
C TYR A 152 -3.24 29.77 -36.89
N LEU A 153 -4.39 30.15 -36.32
CA LEU A 153 -4.70 29.84 -34.92
C LEU A 153 -4.92 28.34 -34.69
N VAL A 154 -5.51 27.63 -35.67
CA VAL A 154 -5.68 26.17 -35.61
C VAL A 154 -4.33 25.46 -35.67
N GLU A 155 -3.38 25.93 -36.49
CA GLU A 155 -2.00 25.39 -36.52
C GLU A 155 -1.22 25.61 -35.22
N GLN A 156 -1.50 26.68 -34.47
CA GLN A 156 -0.84 26.95 -33.18
C GLN A 156 -1.46 26.18 -32.01
N LEU A 157 -2.68 25.66 -32.15
CA LEU A 157 -3.43 24.95 -31.12
C LEU A 157 -3.39 23.41 -31.27
N LEU A 158 -2.88 22.90 -32.38
CA LEU A 158 -2.57 21.49 -32.63
C LEU A 158 -1.13 21.18 -32.25
#